data_AF-A0A260Z840-F1
#
_entry.id   AF-A0A260Z840-F1
#
_cell.length_a   1.000
_cell.length_b   1.000
_cell.length_c   1.000
_cell.angle_alpha   90.00
_cell.angle_beta   90.00
_cell.angle_gamma   90.00
#
_symmetry.space_group_name_H-M   'P 1'
#
loop_
_entity.id
_entity.type
_entity.pdbx_description
1 polymer ?
#
loop_
_entity_poly.entity_id
_entity_poly.type
_entity_poly.pdbx_seq_one_letter_code
_entity_poly.pdbx_strand_id
1 'polypeptide(L)'
;MIDGKSKKVLVVRVFQFHHRHFFVGHQIPNISYWFEVSNASDTISAWEIPYQGSVWEVQVILHRNDPYNADYFPARVRDMQSLIYSLCRANYTFNLLSHVFDVHEGIKTKDTDYSKSVSAYSRKYGRQKAYSRYVNEINTIYPLTSERCGKFEM
;
A
#
# COMPACT_ATOMS: atom_id res chain seq x y z
N MET A 1 -25.03 -16.19 5.99
CA MET A 1 -25.13 -17.58 5.48
C MET A 1 -26.09 -17.56 4.30
N ILE A 2 -25.68 -18.05 3.13
CA ILE A 2 -26.56 -18.20 1.96
C ILE A 2 -26.63 -19.69 1.66
N ASP A 3 -27.84 -20.23 1.57
CA ASP A 3 -28.12 -21.64 1.35
C ASP A 3 -27.85 -22.03 -0.11
N GLY A 4 -27.03 -23.07 -0.30
CA GLY A 4 -26.42 -23.44 -1.57
C GLY A 4 -27.34 -24.07 -2.61
N LYS A 5 -28.52 -23.49 -2.90
CA LYS A 5 -29.51 -24.11 -3.81
C LYS A 5 -29.83 -23.34 -5.11
N SER A 6 -29.19 -22.21 -5.40
CA SER A 6 -29.41 -21.52 -6.68
C SER A 6 -28.15 -21.46 -7.55
N LYS A 7 -28.16 -22.19 -8.67
CA LYS A 7 -27.09 -22.27 -9.70
C LYS A 7 -27.14 -21.15 -10.75
N LYS A 8 -27.82 -20.03 -10.48
CA LYS A 8 -27.83 -18.86 -11.39
C LYS A 8 -27.64 -17.56 -10.63
N VAL A 9 -26.49 -17.42 -9.99
CA VAL A 9 -25.86 -16.12 -9.75
C VAL A 9 -24.38 -16.38 -9.96
N LEU A 10 -23.76 -15.74 -10.95
CA LEU A 10 -22.31 -15.54 -10.97
C LEU A 10 -22.02 -14.60 -9.80
N VAL A 11 -22.07 -15.15 -8.58
CA VAL A 11 -21.62 -14.44 -7.38
C VAL A 11 -20.14 -14.24 -7.66
N VAL A 12 -19.74 -13.00 -7.90
CA VAL A 12 -18.33 -12.63 -7.89
C VAL A 12 -17.83 -12.89 -6.46
N ARG A 13 -17.39 -14.12 -6.19
CA ARG A 13 -16.98 -14.60 -4.86
C ARG A 13 -15.65 -13.99 -4.44
N VAL A 14 -14.87 -13.48 -5.41
CA VAL A 14 -13.58 -12.82 -5.22
C VAL A 14 -13.52 -11.65 -6.20
N PHE A 15 -13.09 -10.49 -5.73
CA PHE A 15 -12.85 -9.31 -6.56
C PHE A 15 -11.66 -8.52 -6.00
N GLN A 16 -11.05 -7.66 -6.81
CA GLN A 16 -9.99 -6.78 -6.34
C GLN A 16 -10.56 -5.76 -5.34
N PHE A 17 -10.30 -5.99 -4.06
CA PHE A 17 -10.86 -5.18 -2.96
C PHE A 17 -10.55 -3.68 -3.14
N HIS A 18 -9.29 -3.36 -3.36
CA HIS A 18 -8.87 -1.96 -3.45
C HIS A 18 -9.37 -1.24 -4.69
N HIS A 19 -9.68 -1.92 -5.79
CA HIS A 19 -10.31 -1.28 -6.96
C HIS A 19 -11.68 -0.68 -6.65
N ARG A 20 -12.40 -1.23 -5.67
CA ARG A 20 -13.71 -0.71 -5.26
C ARG A 20 -13.65 0.32 -4.13
N HIS A 21 -12.62 0.27 -3.28
CA HIS A 21 -12.62 1.02 -2.02
C HIS A 21 -11.48 2.03 -1.88
N PHE A 22 -10.32 1.82 -2.52
CA PHE A 22 -9.20 2.76 -2.49
C PHE A 22 -8.22 2.50 -3.64
N PHE A 23 -8.68 2.75 -4.88
CA PHE A 23 -7.99 2.32 -6.09
C PHE A 23 -6.60 2.94 -6.24
N VAL A 24 -6.48 4.24 -5.98
CA VAL A 24 -5.25 5.01 -6.17
C VAL A 24 -4.11 4.49 -5.29
N GLY A 25 -4.40 4.06 -4.05
CA GLY A 25 -3.37 3.60 -3.13
C GLY A 25 -2.80 2.22 -3.45
N HIS A 26 -3.56 1.34 -4.11
CA HIS A 26 -3.19 -0.07 -4.27
C HIS A 26 -3.34 -0.54 -5.73
N GLN A 27 -3.21 0.37 -6.68
CA GLN A 27 -3.26 0.02 -8.09
C GLN A 27 -2.07 -0.89 -8.43
N ILE A 28 -2.38 -2.02 -9.07
CA ILE A 28 -1.38 -2.89 -9.70
C ILE A 28 -1.30 -2.47 -11.17
N PRO A 29 -0.16 -1.95 -11.65
CA PRO A 29 0.03 -1.64 -13.06
C PRO A 29 -0.15 -2.91 -13.90
N ASN A 30 -0.96 -2.82 -14.96
CA ASN A 30 -1.21 -3.90 -15.91
C ASN A 30 -1.60 -5.24 -15.25
N ILE A 31 -2.67 -5.20 -14.43
CA ILE A 31 -3.15 -6.39 -13.70
C ILE A 31 -3.49 -7.58 -14.61
N SER A 32 -3.94 -7.34 -15.85
CA SER A 32 -4.22 -8.40 -16.82
C SER A 32 -2.94 -9.18 -17.18
N TYR A 33 -1.83 -8.48 -17.42
CA TYR A 33 -0.54 -9.11 -17.65
C TYR A 33 -0.05 -9.88 -16.42
N TRP A 34 -0.26 -9.32 -15.22
CA TRP A 34 0.06 -10.05 -13.99
C TRP A 34 -0.68 -11.39 -13.89
N PHE A 35 -1.98 -11.42 -14.24
CA PHE A 35 -2.76 -12.67 -14.30
C PHE A 35 -2.27 -13.62 -15.38
N GLU A 36 -1.94 -13.10 -16.57
CA GLU A 36 -1.41 -13.90 -17.68
C GLU A 36 -0.12 -14.61 -17.29
N VAL A 37 0.86 -13.86 -16.76
CA VAL A 37 2.15 -14.40 -16.30
C VAL A 37 1.94 -15.41 -15.17
N SER A 38 1.08 -15.08 -14.20
CA SER A 38 0.82 -15.95 -13.04
C SER A 38 0.01 -17.21 -13.38
N ASN A 39 -0.63 -17.28 -14.54
CA ASN A 39 -1.40 -18.45 -14.98
C ASN A 39 -0.62 -19.31 -16.00
N ALA A 40 0.42 -18.75 -16.63
CA ALA A 40 1.20 -19.42 -17.66
C ALA A 40 2.23 -20.41 -17.10
N SER A 41 2.70 -20.24 -15.86
CA SER A 41 3.73 -21.09 -15.25
C SER A 41 3.69 -20.96 -13.73
N ASP A 42 3.96 -22.04 -12.99
CA ASP A 42 4.13 -22.00 -11.53
C ASP A 42 5.46 -21.36 -11.07
N THR A 43 6.31 -20.94 -12.01
CA THR A 43 7.59 -20.30 -11.67
C THR A 43 7.37 -18.83 -11.29
N ILE A 44 7.80 -18.46 -10.09
CA ILE A 44 7.75 -17.06 -9.65
C ILE A 44 8.75 -16.23 -10.47
N SER A 45 8.21 -15.24 -11.18
CA SER A 45 8.95 -14.16 -11.81
C SER A 45 8.60 -12.81 -11.18
N ALA A 46 9.44 -11.80 -11.40
CA ALA A 46 9.18 -10.42 -11.01
C ALA A 46 9.68 -9.45 -12.09
N TRP A 47 9.03 -8.29 -12.19
CA TRP A 47 9.43 -7.23 -13.13
C TRP A 47 9.25 -5.86 -12.50
N GLU A 48 10.06 -4.90 -12.96
CA GLU A 48 10.02 -3.55 -12.43
C GLU A 48 8.71 -2.84 -12.77
N ILE A 49 8.15 -2.14 -11.79
CA ILE A 49 7.02 -1.24 -11.94
C ILE A 49 7.39 0.15 -11.41
N PRO A 50 6.85 1.23 -12.01
CA PRO A 50 7.16 2.57 -11.55
C PRO A 50 6.49 2.85 -10.20
N TYR A 51 7.21 3.60 -9.36
CA TYR A 51 6.63 4.20 -8.16
C TYR A 51 5.43 5.09 -8.51
N GLN A 52 4.31 4.94 -7.80
CA GLN A 52 3.03 5.59 -8.12
C GLN A 52 2.72 6.84 -7.29
N GLY A 53 3.68 7.38 -6.52
CA GLY A 53 3.49 8.60 -5.75
C GLY A 53 3.18 8.38 -4.26
N SER A 54 3.12 9.46 -3.49
CA SER A 54 3.14 9.44 -2.01
C SER A 54 1.88 8.90 -1.34
N VAL A 55 0.83 8.63 -2.12
CA VAL A 55 -0.38 7.97 -1.65
C VAL A 55 -0.35 6.45 -1.86
N TRP A 56 0.67 5.94 -2.58
CA TRP A 56 0.83 4.53 -2.88
C TRP A 56 1.17 3.74 -1.63
N GLU A 57 0.38 2.70 -1.39
CA GLU A 57 0.33 1.90 -0.17
C GLU A 57 0.34 0.43 -0.55
N VAL A 58 1.47 -0.04 -1.08
CA VAL A 58 1.65 -1.46 -1.41
C VAL A 58 2.30 -2.20 -0.26
N GLN A 59 1.97 -3.48 -0.13
CA GLN A 59 2.71 -4.38 0.75
C GLN A 59 4.02 -4.76 0.07
N VAL A 60 5.14 -4.57 0.78
CA VAL A 60 6.49 -4.81 0.27
C VAL A 60 7.17 -5.94 1.03
N ILE A 61 7.96 -6.73 0.30
CA ILE A 61 8.87 -7.72 0.88
C ILE A 61 10.25 -7.06 0.91
N LEU A 62 10.79 -6.86 2.11
CA LEU A 62 12.04 -6.14 2.34
C LEU A 62 13.10 -7.04 2.96
N HIS A 63 14.36 -6.73 2.68
CA HIS A 63 15.49 -7.30 3.38
C HIS A 63 15.64 -6.67 4.78
N ARG A 64 16.24 -7.38 5.72
CA ARG A 64 16.50 -6.91 7.10
C ARG A 64 17.24 -5.57 7.18
N ASN A 65 18.01 -5.24 6.16
CA ASN A 65 18.87 -4.05 6.14
C ASN A 65 18.24 -2.88 5.38
N ASP A 66 17.03 -3.05 4.84
CA ASP A 66 16.32 -1.99 4.14
C ASP A 66 15.75 -0.97 5.15
N PRO A 67 15.46 0.27 4.72
CA PRO A 67 14.79 1.25 5.55
C PRO A 67 13.51 0.69 6.19
N TYR A 68 13.36 0.89 7.49
CA TYR A 68 12.14 0.57 8.23
C TYR A 68 11.18 1.76 8.26
N ASN A 69 9.91 1.50 8.58
CA ASN A 69 8.93 2.56 8.82
C ASN A 69 9.42 3.50 9.92
N ALA A 70 9.13 4.80 9.76
CA ALA A 70 9.30 5.77 10.81
C ALA A 70 8.36 5.44 11.99
N ASP A 71 8.95 5.07 13.12
CA ASP A 71 8.26 4.58 14.34
C ASP A 71 7.37 5.62 15.03
N TYR A 72 7.49 6.89 14.66
CA TYR A 72 6.77 8.00 15.25
C TYR A 72 5.49 8.38 14.47
N PHE A 73 5.21 7.74 13.32
CA PHE A 73 3.93 7.94 12.67
C PHE A 73 2.81 7.34 13.53
N PRO A 74 1.77 8.13 13.88
CA PRO A 74 0.69 7.60 14.67
C PRO A 74 -0.14 6.62 13.83
N ALA A 75 -0.75 5.63 14.50
CA ALA A 75 -1.55 4.61 13.84
C ALA A 75 -2.60 5.24 12.89
N ARG A 76 -2.74 4.64 11.70
CA ARG A 76 -3.69 5.04 10.65
C ARG A 76 -3.42 6.42 10.04
N VAL A 77 -2.18 6.89 10.11
CA VAL A 77 -1.73 8.11 9.45
C VAL A 77 -0.49 7.78 8.64
N ARG A 78 -0.67 7.46 7.35
CA ARG A 78 0.40 7.37 6.36
C ARG A 78 1.59 6.46 6.76
N ASP A 79 1.36 5.44 7.57
CA ASP A 79 2.42 4.58 8.11
C ASP A 79 3.12 3.79 6.99
N MET A 80 2.35 3.07 6.17
CA MET A 80 2.91 2.35 5.03
C MET A 80 3.35 3.29 3.91
N GLN A 81 2.57 4.31 3.59
CA GLN A 81 2.96 5.30 2.58
C GLN A 81 4.30 5.98 2.90
N SER A 82 4.58 6.23 4.20
CA SER A 82 5.88 6.79 4.61
C SER A 82 7.02 5.84 4.26
N LEU A 83 6.91 4.54 4.56
CA LEU A 83 7.93 3.55 4.18
C LEU A 83 8.13 3.51 2.66
N ILE A 84 7.05 3.39 1.89
CA ILE A 84 7.15 3.29 0.42
C ILE A 84 7.82 4.55 -0.18
N TYR A 85 7.46 5.73 0.33
CA TYR A 85 8.14 6.97 -0.07
C TYR A 85 9.62 6.97 0.34
N SER A 86 9.96 6.48 1.54
CA SER A 86 11.36 6.36 1.97
C SER A 86 12.18 5.46 1.05
N LEU A 87 11.63 4.31 0.64
CA LEU A 87 12.28 3.40 -0.29
C LEU A 87 12.50 4.07 -1.65
N CYS A 88 11.49 4.78 -2.19
CA CYS A 88 11.69 5.58 -3.39
C CYS A 88 12.85 6.57 -3.18
N ARG A 89 12.81 7.35 -2.10
CA ARG A 89 13.83 8.38 -1.83
C ARG A 89 15.23 7.78 -1.65
N ALA A 90 15.33 6.55 -1.17
CA ALA A 90 16.57 5.78 -1.04
C ALA A 90 17.05 5.10 -2.34
N ASN A 91 16.48 5.45 -3.50
CA ASN A 91 16.82 4.88 -4.81
C ASN A 91 16.51 3.39 -5.00
N TYR A 92 15.55 2.85 -4.25
CA TYR A 92 15.03 1.52 -4.54
C TYR A 92 14.18 1.53 -5.83
N THR A 93 14.23 0.42 -6.55
CA THR A 93 13.27 0.06 -7.60
C THR A 93 12.19 -0.85 -7.01
N PHE A 94 11.01 -0.85 -7.61
CA PHE A 94 9.89 -1.67 -7.16
C PHE A 94 9.65 -2.78 -8.17
N ASN A 95 9.69 -4.03 -7.72
CA ASN A 95 9.43 -5.18 -8.56
C ASN A 95 8.12 -5.84 -8.13
N LEU A 96 7.22 -6.04 -9.08
CA LEU A 96 5.97 -6.76 -8.86
C LEU A 96 6.21 -8.25 -9.04
N LEU A 97 6.01 -9.02 -7.97
CA LEU A 97 6.08 -10.48 -8.02
C LEU A 97 4.81 -11.06 -8.63
N SER A 98 4.96 -12.02 -9.54
CA SER A 98 3.86 -12.92 -9.95
C SER A 98 3.44 -13.83 -8.79
N HIS A 99 2.23 -14.40 -8.87
CA HIS A 99 1.67 -15.41 -7.95
C HIS A 99 1.41 -14.98 -6.50
N VAL A 100 2.04 -13.91 -6.02
CA VAL A 100 1.93 -13.45 -4.64
C VAL A 100 0.89 -12.33 -4.54
N PHE A 101 -0.14 -12.54 -3.74
CA PHE A 101 -1.15 -11.55 -3.43
C PHE A 101 -1.73 -11.80 -2.04
N ASP A 102 -2.14 -10.74 -1.37
CA ASP A 102 -2.82 -10.84 -0.10
C ASP A 102 -4.32 -11.00 -0.30
N VAL A 103 -4.90 -11.92 0.47
CA VAL A 103 -6.34 -12.12 0.55
C VAL A 103 -6.86 -11.68 1.90
N HIS A 104 -7.97 -10.96 1.89
CA HIS A 104 -8.71 -10.63 3.09
C HIS A 104 -10.02 -11.40 3.10
N GLU A 105 -10.29 -12.10 4.20
CA GLU A 105 -11.59 -12.71 4.42
C GLU A 105 -12.59 -11.63 4.87
N GLY A 106 -13.61 -11.42 4.05
CA GLY A 106 -14.67 -10.45 4.32
C GLY A 106 -14.28 -9.00 4.03
N ILE A 107 -15.24 -8.10 4.27
CA ILE A 107 -15.12 -6.67 4.00
C ILE A 107 -15.47 -5.93 5.27
N LYS A 108 -14.57 -5.03 5.71
CA LYS A 108 -14.87 -4.12 6.80
C LYS A 108 -15.93 -3.12 6.35
N THR A 109 -17.15 -3.26 6.86
CA THR A 109 -18.28 -2.38 6.51
C THR A 109 -18.45 -1.19 7.44
N LYS A 110 -17.87 -1.24 8.65
CA LYS A 110 -17.91 -0.15 9.63
C LYS A 110 -16.65 -0.12 10.49
N ASP A 111 -16.25 1.07 10.88
CA ASP A 111 -15.25 1.26 11.93
C ASP A 111 -15.86 1.04 13.32
N THR A 112 -15.10 0.40 14.20
CA THR A 112 -15.41 0.35 15.64
C THR A 112 -15.26 1.73 16.27
N ASP A 113 -15.90 1.98 17.40
CA ASP A 113 -15.77 3.29 18.06
C ASP A 113 -14.36 3.55 18.56
N TYR A 114 -13.66 2.52 19.04
CA TYR A 114 -12.22 2.59 19.34
C TYR A 114 -11.41 3.06 18.13
N SER A 115 -11.65 2.43 16.97
CA SER A 115 -11.02 2.75 15.70
C SER A 115 -11.23 4.21 15.27
N LYS A 116 -12.45 4.74 15.43
CA LYS A 116 -12.77 6.15 15.17
C LYS A 116 -12.03 7.07 16.14
N SER A 117 -12.06 6.78 17.44
CA SER A 117 -11.43 7.58 18.48
C SER A 117 -9.92 7.69 18.30
N VAL A 118 -9.24 6.57 18.02
CA VAL A 118 -7.80 6.55 17.72
C VAL A 118 -7.47 7.37 16.47
N SER A 119 -8.28 7.23 15.42
CA SER A 119 -8.07 7.97 14.16
C SER A 119 -8.26 9.48 14.37
N ALA A 120 -9.28 9.89 15.12
CA ALA A 120 -9.53 11.29 15.45
C ALA A 120 -8.39 11.89 16.28
N TYR A 121 -7.94 11.19 17.32
CA TYR A 121 -6.83 11.62 18.17
C TYR A 121 -5.53 11.75 17.35
N SER A 122 -5.19 10.73 16.55
CA SER A 122 -3.99 10.70 15.71
C SER A 122 -3.96 11.85 14.70
N ARG A 123 -5.11 12.13 14.06
CA ARG A 123 -5.25 13.27 13.13
C ARG A 123 -5.11 14.61 13.84
N LYS A 124 -5.70 14.77 15.03
CA LYS A 124 -5.69 16.03 15.77
C LYS A 124 -4.32 16.39 16.34
N TYR A 125 -3.59 15.40 16.87
CA TYR A 125 -2.39 15.67 17.66
C TYR A 125 -1.09 15.14 17.04
N GLY A 126 -1.16 14.04 16.27
CA GLY A 126 0.04 13.38 15.76
C GLY A 126 0.38 13.71 14.31
N ARG A 127 -0.63 13.91 13.46
CA ARG A 127 -0.47 14.01 12.00
C ARG A 127 0.53 15.07 11.58
N GLN A 128 0.34 16.33 12.00
CA GLN A 128 1.21 17.43 11.57
C GLN A 128 2.62 17.28 12.13
N LYS A 129 2.75 16.83 13.38
CA LYS A 129 4.04 16.62 14.03
C LYS A 129 4.86 15.54 13.30
N ALA A 130 4.24 14.41 12.99
CA ALA A 130 4.89 13.33 12.24
C ALA A 130 5.25 13.78 10.82
N TYR A 131 4.33 14.46 10.12
CA TYR A 131 4.56 14.99 8.77
C TYR A 131 5.78 15.91 8.71
N SER A 132 5.81 16.96 9.54
CA SER A 132 6.87 17.97 9.50
C SER A 132 8.23 17.37 9.85
N ARG A 133 8.28 16.46 10.83
CA ARG A 133 9.50 15.71 11.16
C ARG A 133 9.99 14.88 9.98
N TYR A 134 9.09 14.07 9.41
CA TYR A 134 9.42 13.15 8.33
C TYR A 134 9.91 13.84 7.07
N VAL A 135 9.21 14.90 6.62
CA VAL A 135 9.63 15.64 5.42
C VAL A 135 10.99 16.30 5.60
N ASN A 136 11.30 16.79 6.80
CA ASN A 136 12.62 17.33 7.08
C ASN A 136 13.69 16.22 7.00
N GLU A 137 13.52 15.14 7.77
CA GLU A 137 14.47 14.02 7.82
C GLU A 137 14.73 13.43 6.43
N ILE A 138 13.68 13.12 5.65
CA ILE A 138 13.84 12.47 4.36
C ILE A 138 14.49 13.37 3.31
N ASN A 139 14.28 14.69 3.39
CA ASN A 139 14.95 15.66 2.52
C ASN A 139 16.41 15.87 2.91
N THR A 140 16.74 15.77 4.19
CA THR A 140 18.13 15.80 4.66
C THR A 140 18.89 14.53 4.26
N ILE A 141 18.28 13.36 4.44
CA ILE A 141 18.95 12.07 4.19
C ILE A 141 19.08 11.80 2.68
N TYR A 142 18.05 12.15 1.88
CA TYR A 142 18.02 11.86 0.45
C TYR A 142 17.78 13.13 -0.41
N PRO A 143 18.71 14.10 -0.43
CA PRO A 143 18.47 15.42 -1.04
C PRO A 143 18.28 15.37 -2.57
N LEU A 144 18.78 14.34 -3.25
CA LEU A 144 18.86 14.26 -4.71
C LEU A 144 17.67 13.53 -5.39
N THR A 145 16.73 12.98 -4.63
CA THR A 145 15.67 12.11 -5.16
C THR A 145 14.27 12.72 -5.08
N SER A 146 14.18 14.00 -4.69
CA SER A 146 12.91 14.72 -4.54
C SER A 146 12.16 14.89 -5.86
N GLU A 147 12.87 15.16 -6.96
CA GLU A 147 12.26 15.31 -8.29
C GLU A 147 11.64 14.00 -8.78
N ARG A 148 12.40 12.90 -8.70
CA ARG A 148 11.93 11.57 -9.13
C ARG A 148 10.77 11.03 -8.30
N CYS A 149 10.80 11.21 -6.98
CA CYS A 149 9.80 10.65 -6.07
C CYS A 149 8.64 11.60 -5.77
N GLY A 150 8.70 12.84 -6.24
CA GLY A 150 7.71 13.87 -5.95
C GLY A 150 7.69 14.28 -4.47
N LYS A 151 6.61 14.96 -4.07
CA LYS A 151 6.41 15.42 -2.69
C LYS A 151 5.65 14.37 -1.87
N PHE A 152 6.02 14.24 -0.60
CA PHE A 152 5.22 13.49 0.36
C PHE A 152 3.98 14.30 0.74
N GLU A 153 2.79 13.70 0.60
CA GLU A 153 1.52 14.36 0.86
C GLU A 153 0.78 13.72 2.03
N MET A 154 0.00 14.55 2.74
CA MET A 154 -0.77 14.15 3.90
C MET A 154 -2.23 13.94 3.58
#